data_AF-V9Z494-F1
#
_entry.id   AF-V9Z494-F1
#
_cell.length_a   1.000
_cell.length_b   1.000
_cell.length_c   1.000
_cell.angle_alpha   90.00
_cell.angle_beta   90.00
_cell.angle_gamma   90.00
#
_symmetry.space_group_name_H-M   'P 1'
#
loop_
_entity.id
_entity.type
_entity.pdbx_description
1 polymer ?
#
loop_
_entity_poly.entity_id
_entity_poly.type
_entity_poly.pdbx_seq_one_letter_code
_entity_poly.pdbx_strand_id
1 'polypeptide(L)'
;MAATAILIGGLLLAAIYYDIARLVSAHQSRCPPLARVRGRRAALEDEERWCVGLLLHGRIDTRSYQRRMSGLAHGRRVVEPRRRR
;
A
#
# COMPACT_ATOMS: atom_id res chain seq x y z
N MET A 1 30.15 -40.23 9.70
CA MET A 1 28.69 -40.05 9.55
C MET A 1 28.13 -38.95 10.44
N ALA A 2 28.53 -38.83 11.71
CA ALA A 2 28.06 -37.75 12.59
C ALA A 2 28.53 -36.35 12.12
N ALA A 3 29.81 -36.19 11.76
CA ALA A 3 30.36 -34.90 11.30
C ALA A 3 29.66 -34.35 10.05
N THR A 4 29.33 -35.24 9.09
CA THR A 4 28.59 -34.88 7.88
C THR A 4 27.15 -34.44 8.20
N ALA A 5 26.48 -35.12 9.14
CA ALA A 5 25.14 -34.74 9.57
C ALA A 5 25.14 -33.37 10.28
N ILE A 6 26.15 -33.11 11.11
CA ILE A 6 26.33 -31.81 11.79
C ILE A 6 26.56 -30.69 10.77
N LEU A 7 27.42 -30.91 9.77
CA LEU A 7 27.66 -29.95 8.70
C LEU A 7 26.40 -29.62 7.91
N ILE A 8 25.64 -30.65 7.51
CA ILE A 8 24.39 -30.48 6.76
C ILE A 8 23.35 -29.73 7.61
N GLY A 9 23.18 -30.12 8.88
CA GLY A 9 22.27 -29.45 9.80
C GLY A 9 22.64 -27.97 10.02
N GLY A 10 23.94 -27.68 10.17
CA GLY A 10 24.44 -26.30 10.31
C GLY A 10 24.18 -25.45 9.07
N LEU A 11 24.41 -25.99 7.88
CA LEU A 11 24.15 -25.28 6.62
C LEU A 11 22.66 -24.98 6.42
N LEU A 12 21.78 -25.94 6.74
CA LEU A 12 20.34 -25.72 6.69
C LEU A 12 19.90 -24.64 7.67
N LEU A 13 20.40 -24.68 8.91
CA LEU A 13 20.07 -23.67 9.92
C LEU A 13 20.53 -22.28 9.50
N ALA A 14 21.74 -22.17 8.93
CA ALA A 14 22.27 -20.91 8.42
C ALA A 14 21.44 -20.37 7.24
N ALA A 15 21.02 -21.23 6.31
CA ALA A 15 20.18 -20.84 5.18
C ALA A 15 18.80 -20.34 5.64
N ILE A 16 18.15 -21.06 6.57
CA ILE A 16 16.87 -20.66 7.16
C ILE A 16 17.01 -19.31 7.87
N TYR A 17 18.05 -19.14 8.69
CA TYR A 17 18.30 -17.89 9.40
C TYR A 17 18.51 -16.72 8.43
N TYR A 18 19.30 -16.93 7.37
CA TYR A 18 19.52 -15.93 6.34
C TYR A 18 18.23 -15.55 5.61
N ASP A 19 17.41 -16.51 5.23
CA ASP A 19 16.13 -16.26 4.55
C ASP A 19 15.15 -15.49 5.43
N ILE A 20 15.05 -15.83 6.72
CA ILE A 20 14.22 -15.08 7.68
C ILE A 20 14.74 -13.64 7.81
N ALA A 21 16.04 -13.46 8.04
CA ALA A 21 16.65 -12.13 8.18
C ALA A 21 16.45 -11.29 6.90
N ARG A 22 16.60 -11.91 5.73
CA ARG A 22 16.36 -11.28 4.43
C ARG A 22 14.90 -10.92 4.23
N LEU A 23 13.96 -11.79 4.60
CA LEU A 23 12.52 -11.50 4.51
C LEU A 23 12.12 -10.35 5.42
N VAL A 24 12.61 -10.31 6.66
CA VAL A 24 12.33 -9.22 7.61
C VAL A 24 12.94 -7.90 7.14
N SER A 25 14.19 -7.92 6.65
CA SER A 25 14.86 -6.74 6.11
C SER A 25 14.20 -6.22 4.83
N ALA A 26 13.80 -7.13 3.93
CA ALA A 26 13.02 -6.80 2.74
C ALA A 26 11.63 -6.27 3.10
N HIS A 27 11.01 -6.76 4.18
CA HIS A 27 9.74 -6.26 4.68
C HIS A 27 9.87 -4.84 5.20
N GLN A 28 10.89 -4.53 6.01
CA GLN A 28 11.16 -3.16 6.46
C GLN A 28 11.41 -2.18 5.30
N SER A 29 12.11 -2.61 4.26
CA SER A 29 12.38 -1.78 3.08
C SER A 29 11.19 -1.67 2.12
N ARG A 30 10.25 -2.63 2.13
CA ARG A 30 8.97 -2.56 1.40
C ARG A 30 7.86 -1.85 2.15
N CYS A 31 7.95 -1.67 3.46
CA CYS A 31 7.01 -0.87 4.21
C CYS A 31 7.26 0.61 3.89
N PRO A 32 6.41 1.27 3.07
CA PRO A 32 6.51 2.72 2.96
C PRO A 32 6.40 3.31 4.37
N PRO A 33 7.17 4.36 4.69
CA PRO A 33 7.15 4.95 6.03
C PRO A 33 5.71 5.20 6.44
N LEU A 34 5.34 4.87 7.68
CA LEU A 34 3.98 4.99 8.19
C LEU A 34 3.40 6.41 7.95
N ALA A 35 4.25 7.43 7.94
CA ALA A 35 3.93 8.80 7.55
C ALA A 35 3.39 8.92 6.11
N ARG A 36 3.95 8.19 5.14
CA ARG A 36 3.50 8.15 3.75
C ARG A 36 2.18 7.38 3.60
N VAL A 37 1.96 6.34 4.40
CA VAL A 37 0.67 5.62 4.44
C VAL A 37 -0.43 6.50 5.06
N ARG A 38 -0.12 7.20 6.16
CA ARG A 38 -1.02 8.18 6.78
C ARG A 38 -1.34 9.35 5.84
N GLY A 39 -0.33 9.94 5.21
CA GLY A 39 -0.53 11.00 4.22
C GLY A 39 -1.35 10.54 3.02
N ARG A 40 -1.14 9.29 2.57
CA ARG A 40 -1.96 8.68 1.52
C ARG A 40 -3.41 8.47 1.95
N ARG A 41 -3.66 8.01 3.18
CA ARG A 41 -5.02 7.88 3.72
C ARG A 41 -5.71 9.24 3.85
N ALA A 42 -5.03 10.24 4.39
CA ALA A 42 -5.58 11.59 4.52
C ALA A 42 -5.95 12.21 3.16
N ALA A 43 -5.12 12.01 2.13
CA ALA A 43 -5.42 12.47 0.78
C ALA A 43 -6.63 11.75 0.14
N LEU A 44 -6.81 10.46 0.44
CA LEU A 44 -7.98 9.69 -0.02
C LEU A 44 -9.26 10.12 0.70
N GLU A 45 -9.19 10.32 2.02
CA GLU A 45 -10.31 10.81 2.84
C GLU A 45 -10.76 12.21 2.41
N ASP A 46 -9.83 13.11 2.04
CA ASP A 46 -10.15 14.45 1.53
C ASP A 46 -10.88 14.39 0.17
N GLU A 47 -10.43 13.51 -0.73
CA GLU A 47 -11.05 13.32 -2.05
C GLU A 47 -12.44 12.68 -1.94
N GLU A 48 -12.62 11.74 -1.01
CA GLU A 48 -13.93 11.15 -0.70
C GLU A 48 -14.91 12.21 -0.18
N ARG A 49 -14.51 13.00 0.81
CA ARG A 49 -15.35 14.10 1.34
C ARG A 49 -15.74 15.09 0.24
N TRP A 50 -14.80 15.42 -0.65
CA TRP A 50 -15.07 16.29 -1.78
C TRP A 50 -16.10 15.69 -2.75
N CYS A 51 -15.93 14.42 -3.14
CA CYS A 51 -16.86 13.74 -4.03
C CYS A 51 -18.25 13.56 -3.41
N VAL A 52 -18.33 13.26 -2.11
CA VAL A 52 -19.60 13.22 -1.36
C VAL A 52 -20.24 14.60 -1.34
N GLY A 53 -19.47 15.66 -1.12
CA GLY A 53 -19.93 17.04 -1.23
C GLY A 53 -20.55 17.34 -2.60
N LEU A 54 -19.88 16.96 -3.69
CA LEU A 54 -20.42 17.13 -5.05
C LEU A 54 -21.70 16.33 -5.29
N LEU A 55 -21.79 15.10 -4.77
CA LEU A 55 -22.97 14.24 -4.91
C LEU A 55 -24.17 14.84 -4.17
N LEU A 56 -23.96 15.29 -2.92
CA LEU A 56 -25.00 15.92 -2.10
C LEU A 56 -25.53 17.23 -2.72
N HIS A 57 -24.67 17.99 -3.39
CA HIS A 57 -25.06 19.21 -4.10
C HIS A 57 -25.59 18.95 -5.52
N GLY A 58 -25.78 17.68 -5.92
CA GLY A 58 -26.26 17.31 -7.26
C GLY A 58 -25.32 17.70 -8.41
N ARG A 59 -24.05 17.99 -8.10
CA ARG A 59 -23.03 18.39 -9.09
C ARG A 59 -22.43 17.21 -9.84
N ILE A 60 -22.58 16.00 -9.29
CA ILE A 60 -22.23 14.73 -9.94
C ILE A 60 -23.32 13.70 -9.68
N ASP A 61 -23.47 12.74 -10.59
CA ASP A 61 -24.36 11.59 -10.42
C ASP A 61 -23.69 10.46 -9.64
N THR A 62 -24.51 9.52 -9.14
CA THR A 62 -24.04 8.34 -8.41
C THR A 62 -23.09 7.48 -9.25
N ARG A 63 -23.28 7.46 -10.58
CA ARG A 63 -22.43 6.67 -11.49
C ARG A 63 -21.04 7.29 -11.65
N SER A 64 -20.93 8.61 -11.74
CA SER A 64 -19.64 9.30 -11.75
C SER A 64 -18.93 9.19 -10.41
N TYR A 65 -19.67 9.25 -9.31
CA TYR A 65 -19.15 8.99 -7.97
C TYR A 65 -18.53 7.57 -7.87
N GLN A 66 -19.28 6.53 -8.26
CA GLN A 66 -18.78 5.15 -8.25
C GLN A 66 -17.56 4.94 -9.14
N ARG A 67 -17.53 5.57 -10.33
CA ARG A 67 -16.38 5.49 -11.24
C ARG A 67 -15.13 6.15 -10.65
N ARG A 68 -15.28 7.25 -9.90
CA ARG A 68 -14.16 7.91 -9.21
C ARG A 68 -13.65 7.08 -8.05
N MET A 69 -14.56 6.55 -7.21
CA MET A 69 -14.18 5.70 -6.07
C MET A 69 -13.50 4.39 -6.52
N SER A 70 -13.98 3.77 -7.59
CA SER A 70 -13.31 2.59 -8.15
C SER A 70 -11.92 2.93 -8.68
N GLY A 71 -11.72 4.08 -9.31
CA GLY A 71 -10.40 4.57 -9.72
C GLY A 71 -9.42 4.72 -8.54
N LEU A 72 -9.89 5.30 -7.43
CA LEU A 72 -9.11 5.46 -6.20
C LEU A 72 -8.73 4.11 -5.56
N ALA A 73 -9.67 3.16 -5.51
CA ALA A 73 -9.43 1.81 -4.99
C ALA A 73 -8.38 1.04 -5.80
N HIS A 74 -8.35 1.23 -7.12
CA HIS A 74 -7.34 0.63 -8.01
C HIS A 74 -6.00 1.39 -8.01
N GLY A 75 -5.86 2.43 -7.18
CA GLY A 75 -4.63 3.21 -7.10
C GLY A 75 -4.34 4.06 -8.33
N ARG A 76 -5.32 4.24 -9.24
CA ARG A 76 -5.20 5.25 -10.30
C ARG A 76 -5.28 6.61 -9.62
N ARG A 77 -4.13 7.28 -9.51
CA ARG A 77 -4.08 8.67 -9.08
C ARG A 77 -5.01 9.47 -9.97
N VAL A 78 -5.87 10.29 -9.38
CA VAL A 78 -6.57 11.33 -10.12
C VAL A 78 -5.46 12.25 -10.66
N VAL A 79 -5.22 12.16 -11.97
CA VAL A 79 -4.14 12.91 -12.67
C VAL A 79 -4.53 14.38 -12.84
N GLU A 80 -5.81 14.73 -12.66
CA GLU A 80 -6.23 16.12 -12.74
C GLU A 80 -5.77 16.90 -11.49
N PRO A 81 -4.89 17.90 -11.63
CA PRO A 81 -4.65 18.85 -10.57
C PRO A 81 -5.97 19.61 -10.36
N ARG A 82 -6.45 19.64 -9.11
CA ARG A 82 -7.52 20.54 -8.65
C ARG A 82 -7.27 21.93 -9.25
N ARG A 83 -8.04 22.34 -10.27
CA ARG A 83 -8.16 23.76 -10.61
C ARG A 83 -8.91 24.40 -9.46
N ARG A 84 -8.17 24.95 -8.50
CA ARG A 84 -8.70 25.93 -7.55
C ARG A 84 -9.27 27.07 -8.39
N ARG A 85 -10.60 27.11 -8.50
CA ARG A 85 -11.35 28.30 -8.89
C ARG A 85 -12.11 28.76 -7.65
#